data_AF-A0A0D2C2X8-F1
#
_entry.id   AF-A0A0D2C2X8-F1
#
_cell.length_a   1.000
_cell.length_b   1.000
_cell.length_c   1.000
_cell.angle_alpha   90.00
_cell.angle_beta   90.00
_cell.angle_gamma   90.00
#
_symmetry.space_group_name_H-M   'P 1'
#
loop_
_entity.id
_entity.type
_entity.pdbx_description
1 polymer ?
#
loop_
_entity_poly.entity_id
_entity_poly.type
_entity_poly.pdbx_seq_one_letter_code
_entity_poly.pdbx_strand_id
1 'polypeptide(L)'
;MNPRSFTLVFSPARHFRSTSLLTSQSYHTLHSCRPSARALKPVRTIVCQKRHSSNMSDDQAPHQFQSGDTTHREEDQWKSREPYRIHEKMENFPVKWEGSCHCGKVTYQLSREKPLAAKYCHCTTCQRLHGSPFQWAAIFHKSDINFTNGINDLGWYDPTNKDTSHHLPCKVSCAYCRSPIMDEGRNMILLFPPLIKNINTKEGREAFKPTCHMFYPQRVAEFRGDGIVKWKGIDNNSDMIDDDENVIVKFEEGMKEKDMDEKKRKHVEMTERGGGEEVKKVKEKDSETN
;
A
#
# COMPACT_ATOMS: atom_id res chain seq x y z
N MET A 1 18.22 -66.43 4.95
CA MET A 1 18.68 -65.97 3.62
C MET A 1 18.54 -64.45 3.57
N ASN A 2 19.68 -63.78 3.35
CA ASN A 2 20.00 -62.34 3.22
C ASN A 2 18.95 -61.22 3.40
N PRO A 3 19.28 -60.15 4.16
CA PRO A 3 18.64 -58.84 4.02
C PRO A 3 19.24 -58.05 2.85
N ARG A 4 18.40 -57.41 2.03
CA ARG A 4 18.86 -56.52 0.94
C ARG A 4 19.11 -55.12 1.49
N SER A 5 20.38 -54.71 1.44
CA SER A 5 20.85 -53.36 1.73
C SER A 5 20.46 -52.41 0.59
N PHE A 6 19.83 -51.27 0.91
CA PHE A 6 19.62 -50.17 -0.03
C PHE A 6 20.77 -49.17 0.12
N THR A 7 21.59 -49.07 -0.92
CA THR A 7 22.67 -48.07 -1.01
C THR A 7 22.12 -46.80 -1.65
N LEU A 8 22.14 -45.69 -0.91
CA LEU A 8 21.85 -44.35 -1.45
C LEU A 8 23.04 -43.88 -2.30
N VAL A 9 22.82 -43.72 -3.60
CA VAL A 9 23.80 -43.11 -4.52
C VAL A 9 23.62 -41.58 -4.45
N PHE A 10 24.59 -40.90 -3.82
CA PHE A 10 24.68 -39.44 -3.87
C PHE A 10 25.22 -39.00 -5.23
N SER A 11 24.46 -38.14 -5.92
CA SER A 11 24.90 -37.47 -7.16
C SER A 11 25.64 -36.18 -6.79
N PRO A 12 26.87 -35.91 -7.29
CA PRO A 12 27.60 -34.71 -6.94
C PRO A 12 27.06 -33.48 -7.69
N ALA A 13 26.88 -32.39 -6.94
CA ALA A 13 26.44 -31.08 -7.41
C ALA A 13 27.41 -30.51 -8.47
N ARG A 14 26.87 -30.18 -9.64
CA ARG A 14 27.62 -29.46 -10.70
C ARG A 14 27.88 -28.02 -10.26
N HIS A 15 29.15 -27.70 -10.09
CA HIS A 15 29.65 -26.35 -9.89
C HIS A 15 29.49 -25.54 -11.19
N PHE A 16 28.72 -24.46 -11.15
CA PHE A 16 28.68 -23.44 -12.20
C PHE A 16 29.91 -22.52 -12.03
N ARG A 17 30.94 -22.69 -12.86
CA ARG A 17 32.03 -21.72 -12.99
C ARG A 17 31.62 -20.66 -14.01
N SER A 18 31.48 -19.42 -13.55
CA SER A 18 31.39 -18.22 -14.40
C SER A 18 32.80 -17.86 -14.87
N THR A 19 33.06 -17.93 -16.17
CA THR A 19 34.26 -17.38 -16.81
C THR A 19 33.86 -16.13 -17.58
N SER A 20 34.31 -14.96 -17.13
CA SER A 20 34.26 -13.74 -17.92
C SER A 20 35.37 -13.79 -18.98
N LEU A 21 34.98 -13.57 -20.23
CA LEU A 21 35.90 -13.30 -21.34
C LEU A 21 35.41 -12.02 -22.01
N LEU A 22 36.03 -10.90 -21.63
CA LEU A 22 35.99 -9.65 -22.38
C LEU A 22 37.01 -9.77 -23.52
N THR A 23 36.52 -9.88 -24.75
CA THR A 23 37.35 -9.70 -25.94
C THR A 23 36.83 -8.49 -26.70
N SER A 24 37.66 -7.45 -26.79
CA SER A 24 37.43 -6.34 -27.71
C SER A 24 37.74 -6.82 -29.13
N GLN A 25 36.86 -6.50 -30.08
CA GLN A 25 37.18 -6.59 -31.50
C GLN A 25 36.57 -5.40 -32.21
N SER A 26 37.47 -4.52 -32.65
CA SER A 26 37.23 -3.45 -33.62
C SER A 26 37.07 -4.07 -35.01
N TYR A 27 36.04 -3.68 -35.76
CA TYR A 27 36.02 -3.85 -37.21
C TYR A 27 35.41 -2.62 -37.88
N HIS A 28 36.26 -1.91 -38.62
CA HIS A 28 35.87 -1.04 -39.72
C HIS A 28 35.52 -1.94 -40.93
N THR A 29 34.34 -1.77 -41.51
CA THR A 29 34.17 -1.92 -42.97
C THR A 29 33.02 -1.03 -43.44
N LEU A 30 33.33 -0.18 -44.40
CA LEU A 30 32.44 0.78 -45.05
C LEU A 30 31.51 0.06 -46.03
N HIS A 31 30.20 0.37 -45.97
CA HIS A 31 29.28 0.11 -47.07
C HIS A 31 28.70 1.44 -47.56
N SER A 32 29.01 1.75 -48.82
CA SER A 32 28.49 2.89 -49.56
C SER A 32 27.04 2.62 -49.97
N CYS A 33 26.10 3.42 -49.47
CA CYS A 33 24.79 3.58 -50.07
C CYS A 33 24.66 5.01 -50.59
N ARG A 34 24.51 5.16 -51.91
CA ARG A 34 24.19 6.43 -52.58
C ARG A 34 22.81 6.91 -52.15
N PRO A 35 22.61 8.18 -51.77
CA PRO A 35 21.28 8.73 -51.59
C PRO A 35 20.69 9.19 -52.92
N SER A 36 19.47 8.74 -53.21
CA SER A 36 18.60 9.31 -54.24
C SER A 36 18.11 10.67 -53.78
N ALA A 37 18.34 11.71 -54.58
CA ALA A 37 17.94 13.08 -54.29
C ALA A 37 16.41 13.23 -54.41
N ARG A 38 15.71 13.28 -53.28
CA ARG A 38 14.41 13.95 -53.17
C ARG A 38 14.59 15.24 -52.38
N ALA A 39 14.31 16.36 -53.04
CA ALA A 39 14.37 17.69 -52.46
C ALA A 39 13.41 17.80 -51.26
N LEU A 40 13.98 17.90 -50.06
CA LEU A 40 13.24 18.30 -48.86
C LEU A 40 12.99 19.81 -48.94
N LYS A 41 11.72 20.19 -48.82
CA LYS A 41 11.32 21.61 -48.74
C LYS A 41 11.95 22.26 -47.51
N PRO A 42 12.32 23.54 -47.56
CA PRO A 42 12.94 24.22 -46.42
C PRO A 42 11.95 24.26 -45.25
N VAL A 43 12.35 23.65 -44.13
CA VAL A 43 11.68 23.86 -42.84
C VAL A 43 11.87 25.33 -42.49
N ARG A 44 10.76 26.07 -42.37
CA ARG A 44 10.80 27.44 -41.86
C ARG A 44 11.43 27.41 -40.47
N THR A 45 12.57 28.06 -40.30
CA THR A 45 13.12 28.37 -38.99
C THR A 45 12.08 29.17 -38.23
N ILE A 46 11.40 28.54 -37.27
CA ILE A 46 10.59 29.27 -36.30
C ILE A 46 11.60 29.96 -35.40
N VAL A 47 11.89 31.22 -35.70
CA VAL A 47 12.58 32.12 -34.80
C VAL A 47 11.69 32.22 -33.55
N CYS A 48 12.19 31.70 -32.43
CA CYS A 48 11.60 31.92 -31.13
C CYS A 48 11.65 33.43 -30.86
N GLN A 49 10.54 34.12 -31.16
CA GLN A 49 10.38 35.51 -30.78
C GLN A 49 10.44 35.54 -29.25
N LYS A 50 11.47 36.21 -28.71
CA LYS A 50 11.54 36.59 -27.30
C LYS A 50 10.26 37.35 -26.98
N ARG A 51 9.31 36.70 -26.31
CA ARG A 51 8.22 37.41 -25.66
C ARG A 51 8.84 38.31 -24.60
N HIS A 52 8.40 39.56 -24.58
CA HIS A 52 8.76 40.52 -23.55
C HIS A 52 8.52 39.90 -22.17
N SER A 53 9.60 39.88 -21.38
CA SER A 53 9.60 39.46 -19.99
C SER A 53 8.78 40.48 -19.18
N SER A 54 7.49 40.21 -18.99
CA SER A 54 6.77 40.78 -17.86
C SER A 54 7.27 40.05 -16.61
N ASN A 55 7.94 40.79 -15.72
CA ASN A 55 8.47 40.34 -14.44
C ASN A 55 7.64 39.20 -13.82
N MET A 56 8.12 37.97 -13.96
CA MET A 56 7.72 36.88 -13.10
C MET A 56 8.62 36.97 -11.88
N SER A 57 8.01 37.30 -10.74
CA SER A 57 8.65 37.16 -9.44
C SER A 57 9.10 35.71 -9.27
N ASP A 58 10.41 35.56 -9.07
CA ASP A 58 11.10 34.36 -8.63
C ASP A 58 10.61 34.02 -7.21
N ASP A 59 9.57 33.19 -7.06
CA ASP A 59 9.20 32.49 -5.80
C ASP A 59 7.83 31.79 -5.92
N GLN A 60 7.70 30.73 -6.73
CA GLN A 60 6.54 29.83 -6.59
C GLN A 60 6.94 28.37 -6.79
N ALA A 61 7.40 27.76 -5.69
CA ALA A 61 7.54 26.33 -5.60
C ALA A 61 6.14 25.70 -5.37
N PRO A 62 5.73 24.66 -6.11
CA PRO A 62 4.34 24.14 -6.14
C PRO A 62 3.82 23.52 -4.82
N HIS A 63 4.54 23.70 -3.71
CA HIS A 63 4.28 23.07 -2.42
C HIS A 63 4.17 24.08 -1.26
N GLN A 64 4.36 25.39 -1.52
CA GLN A 64 4.37 26.41 -0.46
C GLN A 64 2.96 26.70 0.15
N PHE A 65 1.89 26.25 -0.52
CA PHE A 65 0.51 26.49 -0.09
C PHE A 65 -0.06 25.45 0.86
N GLN A 66 0.59 24.30 1.04
CA GLN A 66 0.00 23.21 1.83
C GLN A 66 0.36 23.31 3.31
N SER A 67 1.52 23.87 3.63
CA SER A 67 1.98 23.94 5.01
C SER A 67 3.02 25.06 5.15
N GLY A 68 2.52 26.28 5.27
CA GLY A 68 3.35 27.42 5.66
C GLY A 68 3.84 27.27 7.10
N ASP A 69 5.00 27.84 7.40
CA ASP A 69 5.60 27.84 8.75
C ASP A 69 4.85 28.72 9.76
N THR A 70 3.84 29.47 9.31
CA THR A 70 3.03 30.33 10.17
C THR A 70 1.84 29.56 10.75
N THR A 71 1.45 29.88 11.98
CA THR A 71 0.36 29.23 12.74
C THR A 71 -0.81 30.18 13.01
N HIS A 72 -0.85 31.33 12.33
CA HIS A 72 -1.77 32.42 12.62
C HIS A 72 -2.95 32.53 11.63
N ARG A 73 -3.03 31.68 10.60
CA ARG A 73 -4.13 31.72 9.63
C ARG A 73 -5.30 30.87 10.16
N GLU A 74 -6.54 31.24 9.83
CA GLU A 74 -7.73 30.45 10.23
C GLU A 74 -7.68 29.01 9.69
N GLU A 75 -7.09 28.83 8.51
CA GLU A 75 -6.82 27.53 7.87
C GLU A 75 -5.75 26.68 8.60
N ASP A 76 -4.99 27.22 9.55
CA ASP A 76 -3.99 26.48 10.34
C ASP A 76 -4.56 25.95 11.68
N GLN A 77 -5.85 26.15 11.97
CA GLN A 77 -6.50 25.65 13.20
C GLN A 77 -6.42 24.12 13.37
N TRP A 78 -6.19 23.36 12.29
CA TRP A 78 -6.00 21.91 12.38
C TRP A 78 -4.72 21.54 13.16
N LYS A 79 -3.69 22.40 13.17
CA LYS A 79 -2.40 22.17 13.84
C LYS A 79 -2.52 22.06 15.36
N SER A 80 -3.62 22.55 15.95
CA SER A 80 -3.86 22.50 17.40
C SER A 80 -4.77 21.34 17.81
N ARG A 81 -5.32 20.58 16.86
CA ARG A 81 -6.25 19.47 17.10
C ARG A 81 -5.55 18.14 16.87
N GLU A 82 -6.01 17.11 17.57
CA GLU A 82 -5.62 15.73 17.22
C GLU A 82 -5.99 15.45 15.76
N PRO A 83 -5.13 14.78 14.97
CA PRO A 83 -3.89 14.10 15.37
C PRO A 83 -2.61 14.95 15.34
N TYR A 84 -2.70 16.26 15.11
CA TYR A 84 -1.54 17.13 14.84
C TYR A 84 -1.14 18.02 16.02
N ARG A 85 -1.87 17.95 17.13
CA ARG A 85 -1.55 18.69 18.34
C ARG A 85 -0.11 18.42 18.74
N ILE A 86 0.67 19.49 18.86
CA ILE A 86 2.03 19.43 19.40
C ILE A 86 1.91 19.11 20.89
N HIS A 87 2.32 17.91 21.29
CA HIS A 87 2.40 17.55 22.71
C HIS A 87 3.58 18.30 23.35
N GLU A 88 3.37 18.95 24.49
CA GLU A 88 4.46 19.60 25.22
C GLU A 88 5.47 18.55 25.72
N LYS A 89 6.75 18.93 25.87
CA LYS A 89 7.84 18.03 26.30
C LYS A 89 7.57 17.30 27.64
N MET A 90 6.56 17.70 28.40
CA MET A 90 6.20 17.13 29.71
C MET A 90 4.94 16.24 29.69
N GLU A 91 4.30 16.03 28.54
CA GLU A 91 3.19 15.07 28.45
C GLU A 91 3.74 13.64 28.37
N ASN A 92 3.31 12.78 29.31
CA ASN A 92 3.73 11.37 29.37
C ASN A 92 3.06 10.56 28.24
N PHE A 93 3.61 10.61 27.03
CA PHE A 93 3.15 9.81 25.89
C PHE A 93 3.89 8.46 25.85
N PRO A 94 3.21 7.32 26.09
CA PRO A 94 3.88 6.03 26.25
C PRO A 94 4.28 5.44 24.89
N VAL A 95 5.42 5.86 24.33
CA VAL A 95 5.91 5.45 23.01
C VAL A 95 6.07 3.92 22.92
N LYS A 96 5.38 3.31 21.94
CA LYS A 96 5.48 1.88 21.58
C LYS A 96 6.10 1.69 20.21
N TRP A 97 5.81 2.60 19.28
CA TRP A 97 6.35 2.57 17.94
C TRP A 97 6.82 3.95 17.53
N GLU A 98 7.80 3.98 16.64
CA GLU A 98 8.23 5.18 15.95
C GLU A 98 8.09 4.95 14.45
N GLY A 99 7.74 6.00 13.72
CA GLY A 99 7.70 5.98 12.27
C GLY A 99 8.27 7.25 11.67
N SER A 100 8.61 7.17 10.40
CA SER A 100 9.11 8.31 9.63
C SER A 100 8.77 8.17 8.16
N CYS A 101 8.53 9.28 7.48
CA CYS A 101 8.51 9.28 6.02
C CYS A 101 9.88 8.88 5.45
N HIS A 102 9.94 8.54 4.16
CA HIS A 102 11.17 8.02 3.55
C HIS A 102 12.36 8.98 3.66
N CYS A 103 12.14 10.30 3.54
CA CYS A 103 13.22 11.29 3.69
C CYS A 103 13.53 11.67 5.15
N GLY A 104 12.77 11.17 6.12
CA GLY A 104 12.97 11.47 7.55
C GLY A 104 12.54 12.88 8.00
N LYS A 105 12.00 13.73 7.12
CA LYS A 105 11.50 15.07 7.50
C LYS A 105 10.31 14.98 8.45
N VAL A 106 9.39 14.06 8.19
CA VAL A 106 8.24 13.81 9.06
C VAL A 106 8.55 12.61 9.93
N THR A 107 8.48 12.79 11.25
CA THR A 107 8.65 11.73 12.23
C THR A 107 7.52 11.76 13.25
N TYR A 108 7.12 10.58 13.73
CA TYR A 108 6.01 10.44 14.67
C TYR A 108 6.19 9.22 15.57
N GLN A 109 5.45 9.22 16.66
CA GLN A 109 5.41 8.18 17.68
C GLN A 109 3.98 7.68 17.84
N LEU A 110 3.82 6.41 18.20
CA LEU A 110 2.53 5.80 18.54
C LEU A 110 2.53 5.31 19.98
N SER A 111 1.44 5.56 20.70
CA SER A 111 1.30 5.18 22.12
C SER A 111 0.78 3.76 22.34
N ARG A 112 0.22 3.14 21.30
CA ARG A 112 -0.48 1.86 21.38
C ARG A 112 0.35 0.72 20.79
N GLU A 113 0.45 -0.38 21.52
CA GLU A 113 1.27 -1.55 21.14
C GLU A 113 0.72 -2.26 19.90
N LYS A 114 -0.61 -2.39 19.78
CA LYS A 114 -1.29 -2.95 18.61
C LYS A 114 -2.37 -1.98 18.10
N PRO A 115 -2.54 -1.82 16.78
CA PRO A 115 -3.65 -1.05 16.23
C PRO A 115 -5.00 -1.64 16.65
N LEU A 116 -6.07 -0.85 16.51
CA LEU A 116 -7.45 -1.33 16.71
C LEU A 116 -7.80 -2.44 15.71
N ALA A 117 -7.33 -2.28 14.48
CA ALA A 117 -7.30 -3.30 13.43
C ALA A 117 -6.27 -2.91 12.37
N ALA A 118 -5.75 -3.89 11.65
CA ALA A 118 -4.97 -3.64 10.43
C ALA A 118 -5.64 -4.36 9.26
N LYS A 119 -5.72 -3.72 8.09
CA LYS A 119 -6.49 -4.22 6.94
C LYS A 119 -5.75 -3.97 5.64
N TYR A 120 -5.99 -4.83 4.67
CA TYR A 120 -5.62 -4.59 3.28
C TYR A 120 -6.83 -4.09 2.50
N CYS A 121 -6.70 -2.94 1.83
CA CYS A 121 -7.74 -2.39 0.98
C CYS A 121 -7.32 -2.51 -0.49
N HIS A 122 -8.14 -3.20 -1.27
CA HIS A 122 -7.93 -3.41 -2.70
C HIS A 122 -8.70 -2.45 -3.60
N CYS A 123 -9.35 -1.43 -3.04
CA CYS A 123 -10.12 -0.53 -3.89
C CYS A 123 -9.19 0.22 -4.87
N THR A 124 -9.68 0.47 -6.08
CA THR A 124 -8.83 1.06 -7.13
C THR A 124 -8.33 2.47 -6.80
N THR A 125 -9.01 3.21 -5.92
CA THR A 125 -8.53 4.49 -5.40
C THR A 125 -7.30 4.30 -4.52
N CYS A 126 -7.34 3.38 -3.58
CA CYS A 126 -6.22 3.04 -2.71
C CYS A 126 -5.01 2.54 -3.53
N GLN A 127 -5.24 1.68 -4.53
CA GLN A 127 -4.18 1.20 -5.41
C GLN A 127 -3.46 2.33 -6.14
N ARG A 128 -4.23 3.26 -6.75
CA ARG A 128 -3.66 4.39 -7.50
C ARG A 128 -2.90 5.36 -6.61
N LEU A 129 -3.46 5.70 -5.44
CA LEU A 129 -2.84 6.66 -4.53
C LEU A 129 -1.55 6.14 -3.89
N HIS A 130 -1.49 4.83 -3.63
CA HIS A 130 -0.30 4.21 -3.06
C HIS A 130 0.71 3.73 -4.09
N GLY A 131 0.34 3.63 -5.38
CA GLY A 131 1.15 2.97 -6.40
C GLY A 131 1.45 1.52 -6.04
N SER A 132 0.52 0.83 -5.38
CA SER A 132 0.68 -0.49 -4.76
C SER A 132 -0.52 -1.39 -5.09
N PRO A 133 -0.37 -2.73 -5.13
CA PRO A 133 -1.50 -3.63 -5.34
C PRO A 133 -2.64 -3.50 -4.32
N PHE A 134 -2.35 -2.95 -3.15
CA PHE A 134 -3.30 -2.64 -2.07
C PHE A 134 -2.75 -1.54 -1.15
N GLN A 135 -3.63 -0.93 -0.36
CA GLN A 135 -3.27 -0.12 0.81
C GLN A 135 -3.25 -1.01 2.05
N TRP A 136 -2.16 -0.97 2.83
CA TRP A 136 -2.12 -1.55 4.16
C TRP A 136 -2.33 -0.45 5.20
N ALA A 137 -3.45 -0.50 5.90
CA ALA A 137 -3.85 0.51 6.86
C ALA A 137 -4.07 -0.08 8.25
N ALA A 138 -3.47 0.54 9.26
CA ALA A 138 -3.62 0.24 10.67
C ALA A 138 -4.39 1.36 11.36
N ILE A 139 -5.49 1.00 12.03
CA ILE A 139 -6.44 1.93 12.62
C ILE A 139 -5.99 2.29 14.03
N PHE A 140 -5.90 3.58 14.33
CA PHE A 140 -5.61 4.14 15.64
C PHE A 140 -6.56 5.28 15.97
N HIS A 141 -6.74 5.58 17.26
CA HIS A 141 -7.39 6.83 17.65
C HIS A 141 -6.51 8.01 17.25
N LYS A 142 -7.12 9.20 17.05
CA LYS A 142 -6.34 10.41 16.75
C LYS A 142 -5.38 10.79 17.88
N SER A 143 -5.71 10.44 19.12
CA SER A 143 -4.89 10.62 20.33
C SER A 143 -3.70 9.65 20.43
N ASP A 144 -3.67 8.60 19.61
CA ASP A 144 -2.64 7.54 19.72
C ASP A 144 -1.37 7.88 18.92
N ILE A 145 -1.35 8.99 18.18
CA ILE A 145 -0.20 9.46 17.40
C ILE A 145 0.30 10.79 17.95
N ASN A 146 1.62 10.94 17.98
CA ASN A 146 2.30 12.19 18.30
C ASN A 146 3.35 12.49 17.22
N PHE A 147 3.17 13.58 16.47
CA PHE A 147 4.20 14.03 15.52
C PHE A 147 5.35 14.69 16.27
N THR A 148 6.55 14.15 16.10
CA THR A 148 7.76 14.66 16.76
C THR A 148 8.53 15.65 15.89
N ASN A 149 8.34 15.62 14.58
CA ASN A 149 8.91 16.58 13.63
C ASN A 149 8.12 16.62 12.32
N GLY A 150 8.21 17.73 11.57
CA GLY A 150 7.75 17.81 10.19
C GLY A 150 6.23 17.96 10.00
N ILE A 151 5.50 18.51 10.97
CA ILE A 151 4.07 18.82 10.80
C ILE A 151 3.86 19.82 9.66
N ASN A 152 4.76 20.80 9.52
CA ASN A 152 4.78 21.74 8.38
C ASN A 152 5.31 21.11 7.07
N ASP A 153 5.71 19.83 7.07
CA ASP A 153 6.10 19.10 5.86
C ASP A 153 4.99 18.10 5.44
N LEU A 154 3.79 18.21 6.02
CA LEU A 154 2.63 17.42 5.64
C LEU A 154 1.89 18.07 4.46
N GLY A 155 1.29 17.22 3.62
CA GLY A 155 0.37 17.61 2.56
C GLY A 155 -0.88 16.73 2.55
N TRP A 156 -1.99 17.30 2.08
CA TRP A 156 -3.31 16.68 2.06
C TRP A 156 -3.83 16.44 0.65
N TYR A 157 -4.67 15.42 0.51
CA TYR A 157 -5.44 15.17 -0.71
C TYR A 157 -6.83 14.63 -0.35
N ASP A 158 -7.89 15.30 -0.81
CA ASP A 158 -9.25 14.79 -0.74
C ASP A 158 -9.54 13.98 -2.02
N PRO A 159 -9.70 12.65 -1.95
CA PRO A 159 -9.99 11.84 -3.12
C PRO A 159 -11.40 12.05 -3.68
N THR A 160 -12.32 12.63 -2.90
CA THR A 160 -13.71 12.95 -3.30
C THR A 160 -13.72 14.18 -4.20
N ASN A 161 -13.16 15.28 -3.70
CA ASN A 161 -13.09 16.55 -4.42
C ASN A 161 -11.93 16.59 -5.43
N LYS A 162 -10.97 15.67 -5.31
CA LYS A 162 -9.75 15.57 -6.13
C LYS A 162 -8.90 16.84 -6.06
N ASP A 163 -8.81 17.42 -4.88
CA ASP A 163 -8.01 18.59 -4.57
C ASP A 163 -7.15 18.34 -3.34
N THR A 164 -6.44 19.38 -2.89
CA THR A 164 -5.52 19.29 -1.75
C THR A 164 -6.11 19.96 -0.51
N SER A 165 -7.44 20.02 -0.41
CA SER A 165 -8.12 20.55 0.77
C SER A 165 -8.03 19.57 1.95
N HIS A 166 -8.13 20.11 3.16
CA HIS A 166 -8.20 19.32 4.39
C HIS A 166 -9.65 18.93 4.72
N HIS A 167 -10.38 18.37 3.74
CA HIS A 167 -11.76 17.91 3.93
C HIS A 167 -11.79 16.42 4.32
N LEU A 168 -12.29 16.12 5.52
CA LEU A 168 -12.27 14.75 6.06
C LEU A 168 -13.37 13.85 5.47
N PRO A 169 -13.05 12.60 5.08
CA PRO A 169 -11.75 11.95 5.20
C PRO A 169 -10.76 12.36 4.10
N CYS A 170 -9.50 12.60 4.47
CA CYS A 170 -8.44 13.00 3.54
C CYS A 170 -7.18 12.13 3.68
N LYS A 171 -6.31 12.20 2.68
CA LYS A 171 -5.02 11.50 2.63
C LYS A 171 -3.92 12.43 3.12
N VAL A 172 -3.05 11.92 3.99
CA VAL A 172 -1.93 12.67 4.56
C VAL A 172 -0.62 12.05 4.08
N SER A 173 0.27 12.88 3.54
CA SER A 173 1.56 12.45 3.00
C SER A 173 2.65 13.47 3.31
N CYS A 174 3.92 13.07 3.18
CA CYS A 174 5.03 14.02 3.22
C CYS A 174 5.04 14.88 1.95
N ALA A 175 4.97 16.20 2.08
CA ALA A 175 4.99 17.15 0.96
C ALA A 175 6.30 17.09 0.16
N TYR A 176 7.40 16.69 0.80
CA TYR A 176 8.71 16.57 0.15
C TYR A 176 8.89 15.26 -0.62
N CYS A 177 8.89 14.11 0.08
CA CYS A 177 9.17 12.81 -0.54
C CYS A 177 7.94 12.04 -1.00
N ARG A 178 6.73 12.57 -0.75
CA ARG A 178 5.45 11.98 -1.12
C ARG A 178 5.14 10.63 -0.46
N SER A 179 5.91 10.19 0.53
CA SER A 179 5.55 8.99 1.31
C SER A 179 4.14 9.17 1.87
N PRO A 180 3.20 8.26 1.55
CA PRO A 180 1.89 8.27 2.18
C PRO A 180 2.07 7.90 3.65
N ILE A 181 1.44 8.65 4.57
CA ILE A 181 1.61 8.47 6.02
C ILE A 181 0.36 7.85 6.64
N MET A 182 -0.80 8.45 6.40
CA MET A 182 -2.08 7.98 6.93
C MET A 182 -3.27 8.51 6.13
N ASP A 183 -4.44 7.90 6.30
CA ASP A 183 -5.71 8.58 6.07
C ASP A 183 -6.19 9.21 7.37
N GLU A 184 -6.61 10.46 7.32
CA GLU A 184 -7.30 11.09 8.44
C GLU A 184 -8.81 10.95 8.26
N GLY A 185 -9.43 10.15 9.13
CA GLY A 185 -10.88 10.07 9.26
C GLY A 185 -11.44 11.13 10.22
N ARG A 186 -12.75 11.08 10.44
CA ARG A 186 -13.42 12.00 11.38
C ARG A 186 -12.97 11.76 12.83
N ASN A 187 -12.89 10.49 13.23
CA ASN A 187 -12.62 10.08 14.62
C ASN A 187 -11.32 9.27 14.80
N MET A 188 -10.78 8.72 13.71
CA MET A 188 -9.67 7.78 13.71
C MET A 188 -8.66 8.17 12.63
N ILE A 189 -7.43 7.67 12.75
CA ILE A 189 -6.46 7.65 11.66
C ILE A 189 -6.27 6.23 11.13
N LEU A 190 -5.95 6.11 9.85
CA LEU A 190 -5.54 4.87 9.21
C LEU A 190 -4.07 5.03 8.81
N LEU A 191 -3.17 4.72 9.72
CA LEU A 191 -1.73 4.83 9.54
C LEU A 191 -1.20 3.74 8.60
N PHE A 192 -0.16 4.02 7.81
CA PHE A 192 0.44 3.02 6.91
C PHE A 192 1.67 2.35 7.56
N PRO A 193 1.59 1.05 7.90
CA PRO A 193 2.66 0.36 8.64
C PRO A 193 4.04 0.29 7.99
N PRO A 194 4.23 0.32 6.65
CA PRO A 194 5.56 0.28 6.06
C PRO A 194 6.52 1.40 6.51
N LEU A 195 6.00 2.50 7.06
CA LEU A 195 6.80 3.60 7.59
C LEU A 195 7.24 3.42 9.05
N ILE A 196 6.78 2.36 9.72
CA ILE A 196 7.15 2.05 11.11
C ILE A 196 8.56 1.45 11.17
N LYS A 197 9.39 1.97 12.09
CA LYS A 197 10.71 1.41 12.36
C LYS A 197 10.56 -0.04 12.81
N ASN A 198 11.43 -0.92 12.32
CA ASN A 198 11.45 -2.35 12.66
C ASN A 198 10.16 -3.11 12.31
N ILE A 199 9.32 -2.61 11.39
CA ILE A 199 8.10 -3.30 10.95
C ILE A 199 8.36 -4.70 10.37
N ASN A 200 9.55 -4.91 9.82
CA ASN A 200 10.01 -6.18 9.24
C ASN A 200 10.54 -7.18 10.28
N THR A 201 10.50 -6.87 11.57
CA THR A 201 10.81 -7.82 12.64
C THR A 201 9.63 -8.76 12.90
N LYS A 202 9.85 -9.85 13.66
CA LYS A 202 8.75 -10.72 14.09
C LYS A 202 7.73 -9.96 14.91
N GLU A 203 8.19 -9.10 15.82
CA GLU A 203 7.35 -8.26 16.68
C GLU A 203 6.51 -7.28 15.85
N GLY A 204 7.14 -6.55 14.93
CA GLY A 204 6.44 -5.62 14.03
C GLY A 204 5.40 -6.32 13.15
N ARG A 205 5.75 -7.45 12.53
CA ARG A 205 4.80 -8.23 11.71
C ARG A 205 3.63 -8.77 12.52
N GLU A 206 3.85 -9.18 13.75
CA GLU A 206 2.79 -9.69 14.63
C GLU A 206 1.89 -8.54 15.14
N ALA A 207 2.48 -7.41 15.54
CA ALA A 207 1.75 -6.27 16.05
C ALA A 207 0.81 -5.65 15.02
N PHE A 208 1.26 -5.54 13.76
CA PHE A 208 0.50 -4.92 12.67
C PHE A 208 -0.16 -5.94 11.74
N LYS A 209 -0.25 -7.22 12.15
CA LYS A 209 -0.79 -8.30 11.32
C LYS A 209 -2.19 -7.92 10.80
N PRO A 210 -2.41 -7.92 9.48
CA PRO A 210 -3.71 -7.65 8.88
C PRO A 210 -4.74 -8.70 9.29
N THR A 211 -5.98 -8.27 9.55
CA THR A 211 -7.09 -9.13 9.94
C THR A 211 -8.01 -9.47 8.77
N CYS A 212 -8.06 -8.61 7.75
CA CYS A 212 -8.86 -8.86 6.56
C CYS A 212 -8.35 -8.14 5.30
N HIS A 213 -8.82 -8.62 4.15
CA HIS A 213 -8.86 -7.90 2.89
C HIS A 213 -10.25 -7.32 2.66
N MET A 214 -10.31 -6.04 2.31
CA MET A 214 -11.50 -5.34 1.86
C MET A 214 -11.45 -5.10 0.35
N PHE A 215 -12.61 -5.09 -0.29
CA PHE A 215 -12.76 -4.92 -1.74
C PHE A 215 -11.96 -5.95 -2.55
N TYR A 216 -11.83 -7.18 -2.05
CA TYR A 216 -10.94 -8.22 -2.60
C TYR A 216 -11.12 -8.54 -4.10
N PRO A 217 -12.32 -8.49 -4.70
CA PRO A 217 -12.48 -8.67 -6.15
C PRO A 217 -11.78 -7.61 -7.00
N GLN A 218 -11.38 -6.46 -6.42
CA GLN A 218 -10.64 -5.41 -7.13
C GLN A 218 -9.12 -5.60 -7.09
N ARG A 219 -8.62 -6.68 -6.48
CA ARG A 219 -7.17 -6.95 -6.36
C ARG A 219 -6.50 -7.01 -7.74
N VAL A 220 -5.27 -6.53 -7.81
CA VAL A 220 -4.40 -6.60 -9.00
C VAL A 220 -3.22 -7.55 -8.82
N ALA A 221 -3.13 -8.19 -7.64
CA ALA A 221 -2.19 -9.25 -7.31
C ALA A 221 -2.96 -10.36 -6.57
N GLU A 222 -2.44 -11.58 -6.61
CA GLU A 222 -3.13 -12.75 -6.06
C GLU A 222 -2.63 -13.09 -4.64
N PHE A 223 -3.58 -13.41 -3.75
CA PHE A 223 -3.34 -13.61 -2.31
C PHE A 223 -3.96 -14.92 -1.78
N ARG A 224 -4.12 -15.93 -2.65
CA ARG A 224 -4.67 -17.24 -2.26
C ARG A 224 -3.80 -17.89 -1.17
N GLY A 225 -4.45 -18.52 -0.20
CA GLY A 225 -3.79 -19.29 0.86
C GLY A 225 -3.08 -18.46 1.93
N ASP A 226 -3.30 -17.16 2.00
CA ASP A 226 -2.71 -16.29 3.04
C ASP A 226 -3.37 -16.44 4.42
N GLY A 227 -4.52 -17.12 4.50
CA GLY A 227 -5.28 -17.34 5.74
C GLY A 227 -5.94 -16.08 6.30
N ILE A 228 -6.07 -15.01 5.51
CA ILE A 228 -6.68 -13.74 5.93
C ILE A 228 -8.12 -13.68 5.38
N VAL A 229 -9.06 -13.21 6.20
CA VAL A 229 -10.49 -13.07 5.84
C VAL A 229 -10.66 -12.12 4.67
N LYS A 230 -11.55 -12.44 3.72
CA LYS A 230 -11.77 -11.65 2.50
C LYS A 230 -13.20 -11.14 2.43
N TRP A 231 -13.33 -9.84 2.11
CA TRP A 231 -14.61 -9.15 1.96
C TRP A 231 -14.78 -8.63 0.54
N LYS A 232 -16.01 -8.74 0.03
CA LYS A 232 -16.39 -8.17 -1.26
C LYS A 232 -16.31 -6.64 -1.28
N GLY A 233 -16.58 -6.00 -0.14
CA GLY A 233 -16.56 -4.55 0.05
C GLY A 233 -15.92 -4.17 1.38
N ILE A 234 -16.61 -3.30 2.12
CA ILE A 234 -16.20 -2.89 3.48
C ILE A 234 -16.41 -4.06 4.44
N ASP A 235 -15.48 -4.26 5.36
CA ASP A 235 -15.60 -5.31 6.38
C ASP A 235 -16.85 -5.10 7.24
N ASN A 236 -17.52 -6.19 7.60
CA ASN A 236 -18.79 -6.18 8.34
C ASN A 236 -19.99 -5.52 7.64
N ASN A 237 -19.80 -4.93 6.46
CA ASN A 237 -20.83 -4.25 5.68
C ASN A 237 -20.89 -4.76 4.23
N SER A 238 -20.44 -6.01 3.99
CA SER A 238 -20.47 -6.65 2.68
C SER A 238 -20.39 -8.17 2.81
N ASP A 239 -20.52 -8.91 1.71
CA ASP A 239 -20.37 -10.37 1.74
C ASP A 239 -18.92 -10.77 2.09
N MET A 240 -18.79 -11.80 2.93
CA MET A 240 -17.52 -12.49 3.16
C MET A 240 -17.35 -13.58 2.11
N ILE A 241 -16.18 -13.65 1.51
CA ILE A 241 -15.88 -14.53 0.37
C ILE A 241 -14.64 -15.39 0.62
N ASP A 242 -14.49 -16.47 -0.14
CA ASP A 242 -13.26 -17.28 -0.17
C ASP A 242 -12.24 -16.71 -1.19
N ASP A 243 -11.14 -17.46 -1.38
CA ASP A 243 -10.08 -17.14 -2.35
C ASP A 243 -10.55 -17.18 -3.81
N ASP A 244 -11.68 -17.85 -4.07
CA ASP A 244 -12.34 -18.02 -5.38
C ASP A 244 -13.52 -17.06 -5.58
N GLU A 245 -13.70 -16.12 -4.64
CA GLU A 245 -14.77 -15.12 -4.63
C GLU A 245 -16.18 -15.71 -4.43
N ASN A 246 -16.28 -16.97 -4.01
CA ASN A 246 -17.56 -17.55 -3.61
C ASN A 246 -18.01 -16.95 -2.28
N VAL A 247 -19.30 -16.61 -2.18
CA VAL A 247 -19.87 -16.06 -0.95
C VAL A 247 -19.97 -17.15 0.12
N ILE A 248 -19.23 -16.95 1.21
CA ILE A 248 -19.22 -17.83 2.38
C ILE A 248 -20.27 -17.38 3.41
N VAL A 249 -20.31 -16.07 3.69
CA VAL A 249 -21.27 -15.46 4.61
C VAL A 249 -21.88 -14.25 3.93
N LYS A 250 -23.20 -14.30 3.75
CA LYS A 250 -23.98 -13.24 3.10
C LYS A 250 -24.29 -12.12 4.09
N PHE A 251 -24.08 -10.89 3.63
CA PHE A 251 -24.51 -9.69 4.34
C PHE A 251 -26.00 -9.41 4.07
N GLU A 252 -26.70 -8.98 5.11
CA GLU A 252 -28.10 -8.57 5.04
C GLU A 252 -28.21 -7.10 5.41
N GLU A 253 -28.96 -6.32 4.64
CA GLU A 253 -29.10 -4.89 4.89
C GLU A 253 -29.78 -4.63 6.25
N GLY A 254 -29.24 -3.67 7.01
CA GLY A 254 -29.69 -3.39 8.38
C GLY A 254 -29.14 -4.33 9.45
N MET A 255 -28.35 -5.33 9.07
CA MET A 255 -27.67 -6.23 10.00
C MET A 255 -26.61 -5.48 10.81
N LYS A 256 -26.55 -5.75 12.13
CA LYS A 256 -25.55 -5.11 13.00
C LYS A 256 -24.21 -5.84 12.89
N GLU A 257 -23.13 -5.10 13.13
CA GLU A 257 -21.77 -5.64 13.12
C GLU A 257 -21.59 -6.88 14.01
N LYS A 258 -22.16 -6.85 15.23
CA LYS A 258 -22.11 -7.97 16.18
C LYS A 258 -22.73 -9.25 15.61
N ASP A 259 -23.83 -9.10 14.88
CA ASP A 259 -24.54 -10.23 14.29
C ASP A 259 -23.70 -10.83 13.15
N MET A 260 -22.99 -9.98 12.39
CA MET A 260 -22.08 -10.42 11.33
C MET A 260 -20.87 -11.13 11.91
N ASP A 261 -20.28 -10.62 12.99
CA ASP A 261 -19.20 -11.28 13.72
C ASP A 261 -19.63 -12.65 14.27
N GLU A 262 -20.87 -12.78 14.74
CA GLU A 262 -21.42 -14.06 15.19
C GLU A 262 -21.58 -15.05 14.01
N LYS A 263 -22.10 -14.59 12.86
CA LYS A 263 -22.19 -15.42 11.64
C LYS A 263 -20.81 -15.91 11.20
N LYS A 264 -19.79 -15.04 11.23
CA LYS A 264 -18.40 -15.43 10.92
C LYS A 264 -17.89 -16.51 11.87
N ARG A 265 -18.04 -16.31 13.18
CA ARG A 265 -17.53 -17.24 14.19
C ARG A 265 -18.16 -18.62 14.00
N LYS A 266 -19.47 -18.68 13.78
CA LYS A 266 -20.18 -19.93 13.46
C LYS A 266 -19.61 -20.60 12.21
N HIS A 267 -19.34 -19.84 11.15
CA HIS A 267 -18.78 -20.42 9.93
C HIS A 267 -17.37 -20.98 10.15
N VAL A 268 -16.46 -20.21 10.76
CA VAL A 268 -15.08 -20.64 11.03
C VAL A 268 -15.06 -21.89 11.92
N GLU A 269 -15.86 -21.91 13.00
CA GLU A 269 -16.02 -23.09 13.86
C GLU A 269 -16.56 -24.31 13.10
N MET A 270 -17.47 -24.11 12.15
CA MET A 270 -17.97 -25.18 11.27
C MET A 270 -16.89 -25.71 10.33
N THR A 271 -16.04 -24.84 9.77
CA THR A 271 -14.93 -25.24 8.89
C THR A 271 -13.86 -26.03 9.66
N GLU A 272 -13.51 -25.59 10.88
CA GLU A 272 -12.54 -26.29 11.74
C GLU A 272 -13.03 -27.68 12.18
N ARG A 273 -14.32 -27.79 12.51
CA ARG A 273 -14.95 -29.08 12.85
C ARG A 273 -15.13 -30.00 11.64
N GLY A 274 -15.26 -29.43 10.44
CA GLY A 274 -15.38 -30.15 9.18
C GLY A 274 -14.03 -30.55 8.54
N GLY A 275 -12.90 -30.12 9.10
CA GLY A 275 -11.56 -30.29 8.54
C GLY A 275 -10.83 -31.58 8.92
N GLY A 276 -11.52 -32.72 8.95
CA GLY A 276 -10.90 -34.06 9.06
C GLY A 276 -10.90 -34.78 7.70
N GLU A 277 -9.74 -35.29 7.28
CA GLU A 277 -9.42 -36.15 6.11
C GLU A 277 -10.57 -36.56 5.15
N GLU A 278 -10.56 -36.02 3.92
CA GLU A 278 -10.47 -36.79 2.66
C GLU A 278 -10.68 -35.86 1.46
N VAL A 279 -9.60 -35.56 0.72
CA VAL A 279 -9.72 -35.14 -0.68
C VAL A 279 -10.03 -36.40 -1.50
N LYS A 280 -11.30 -36.78 -1.60
CA LYS A 280 -11.75 -37.65 -2.70
C LYS A 280 -11.96 -36.79 -3.94
N LYS A 281 -10.90 -36.74 -4.73
CA LYS A 281 -10.87 -36.24 -6.11
C LYS A 281 -11.95 -36.96 -6.92
N VAL A 282 -13.11 -36.34 -7.13
CA VAL A 282 -14.08 -36.84 -8.11
C VAL A 282 -13.53 -36.47 -9.49
N LYS A 283 -13.07 -37.48 -10.23
CA LYS A 283 -12.76 -37.35 -11.65
C LYS A 283 -14.04 -36.97 -12.38
N GLU A 284 -13.99 -35.88 -13.14
CA GLU A 284 -14.88 -35.69 -14.28
C GLU A 284 -14.74 -36.89 -15.22
N LYS A 285 -15.88 -37.48 -15.59
CA LYS A 285 -16.03 -38.14 -16.88
C LYS A 285 -17.31 -37.60 -17.50
N ASP A 286 -17.12 -37.02 -18.66
CA ASP A 286 -18.13 -36.49 -19.54
C ASP A 286 -19.20 -37.52 -19.92
N SER A 287 -20.35 -36.95 -20.24
CA SER A 287 -21.47 -37.43 -21.05
C SER A 287 -21.26 -38.69 -21.88
N GLU A 288 -22.27 -39.56 -21.91
CA GLU A 288 -22.89 -39.99 -23.17
C GLU A 288 -24.32 -40.49 -22.95
N THR A 289 -25.21 -39.92 -23.74
CA THR A 289 -26.56 -40.35 -24.16
C THR A 289 -26.72 -41.86 -24.39
N ASN A 290 -27.68 -42.51 -23.72
CA ASN A 290 -28.97 -43.01 -24.24
C ASN A 290 -29.65 -43.90 -23.18
#